data_AF-A0AB39VES3-F1
#
_entry.id   AF-A0AB39VES3-F1
#
_cell.length_a   1.000
_cell.length_b   1.000
_cell.length_c   1.000
_cell.angle_alpha   90.00
_cell.angle_beta   90.00
_cell.angle_gamma   90.00
#
_symmetry.space_group_name_H-M   'P 1'
#
loop_
_entity.id
_entity.type
_entity.pdbx_description
1 polymer ?
#
loop_
_entity_poly.entity_id
_entity_poly.type
_entity_poly.pdbx_seq_one_letter_code
_entity_poly.pdbx_strand_id
1 'polypeptide(L)' 'MLSLELAEKNKLKNISFPNISTGVYRFPKDLAAKTAINAVTEYLAKSDFIEKVNFVCFEDENFEIYQKLLEEKGIL' A
#
# COMPACT_ATOMS: atom_id res chain seq x y z
N MET A 1 9.38 -2.53 5.10
CA MET A 1 9.10 -2.47 3.65
C MET A 1 10.27 -1.77 2.96
N LEU A 2 11.10 -2.49 2.19
CA LEU A 2 12.37 -1.97 1.64
C LEU A 2 12.20 -0.72 0.76
N SER A 3 11.09 -0.64 0.02
CA SER A 3 10.79 0.50 -0.85
C SER A 3 10.53 1.80 -0.08
N LEU A 4 9.88 1.72 1.09
CA LEU A 4 9.61 2.90 1.93
C LEU A 4 10.89 3.42 2.58
N GLU A 5 11.75 2.51 3.06
CA GLU A 5 13.07 2.87 3.60
C GLU A 5 13.95 3.54 2.55
N LEU A 6 13.94 3.04 1.31
CA LEU A 6 14.69 3.66 0.23
C LEU A 6 14.15 5.05 -0.12
N ALA A 7 12.83 5.22 -0.14
CA ALA A 7 12.21 6.51 -0.41
C ALA A 7 12.57 7.55 0.65
N GLU A 8 12.57 7.16 1.93
CA GLU A 8 12.98 8.01 3.05
C GLU A 8 14.46 8.41 2.95
N LYS A 9 15.36 7.46 2.65
CA LYS A 9 16.79 7.75 2.38
C LYS A 9 16.99 8.75 1.26
N ASN A 10 16.11 8.75 0.25
CA ASN A 10 16.13 9.69 -0.87
C ASN A 10 15.28 10.95 -0.64
N LYS A 11 14.77 11.16 0.58
CA LYS A 11 13.96 12.32 0.97
C LYS A 11 12.68 12.47 0.12
N LEU A 12 12.07 11.36 -0.28
CA LEU A 12 10.80 11.34 -1.00
C LEU A 12 9.63 11.24 -0.01
N LYS A 13 8.73 12.22 -0.01
CA LYS A 13 7.60 12.31 0.95
C LYS A 13 6.33 11.61 0.49
N ASN A 14 6.17 11.46 -0.83
CA ASN A 14 4.96 10.93 -1.45
C ASN A 14 5.32 9.72 -2.30
N ILE A 15 4.66 8.59 -2.06
CA ILE A 15 4.98 7.31 -2.71
C ILE A 15 3.71 6.70 -3.29
N SER A 16 3.81 6.14 -4.50
CA SER A 16 2.69 5.42 -5.13
C SER A 16 3.11 3.97 -5.41
N PHE A 17 2.37 3.02 -4.85
CA PHE A 17 2.59 1.58 -5.06
C PHE A 17 1.55 1.03 -6.05
N PRO A 18 1.97 0.35 -7.13
CA PRO A 18 1.04 -0.44 -7.93
C PRO A 18 0.61 -1.69 -7.16
N ASN A 19 -0.45 -2.35 -7.61
CA ASN A 19 -0.90 -3.61 -7.03
C ASN A 19 0.08 -4.76 -7.38
N ILE A 20 1.09 -4.97 -6.53
CA ILE A 20 2.11 -6.00 -6.71
C ILE A 20 1.48 -7.39 -6.48
N SER A 21 1.90 -8.39 -7.26
CA SER A 21 1.54 -9.82 -7.14
C SER A 21 0.12 -10.23 -7.55
N THR A 22 -0.74 -9.32 -7.99
CA THR A 22 -2.14 -9.64 -8.39
C THR A 22 -2.33 -9.98 -9.88
N GLY A 23 -1.31 -9.73 -10.72
CA GLY A 23 -1.34 -10.04 -12.15
C GLY A 23 -0.90 -11.48 -12.46
N VAL A 24 0.26 -11.63 -13.10
CA VAL A 24 0.77 -12.93 -13.63
C VAL A 24 0.87 -14.02 -12.56
N TYR A 25 1.15 -13.65 -11.31
CA TYR A 25 1.38 -14.58 -10.20
C TYR A 25 0.09 -15.12 -9.55
N ARG A 26 -1.10 -14.64 -9.95
CA ARG A 26 -2.42 -15.10 -9.48
C ARG A 26 -2.55 -15.19 -7.96
N PHE A 27 -1.81 -14.36 -7.21
CA PHE A 27 -1.95 -14.33 -5.77
C PHE A 27 -3.33 -13.77 -5.41
N PRO A 28 -4.02 -14.29 -4.36
CA PRO A 28 -5.34 -13.80 -3.99
C PRO A 28 -5.30 -12.30 -3.71
N LYS A 29 -6.15 -11.53 -4.41
CA LYS A 29 -6.18 -10.06 -4.37
C LYS A 29 -6.39 -9.52 -2.96
N ASP A 30 -7.30 -10.12 -2.19
CA ASP A 30 -7.56 -9.75 -0.80
C ASP A 30 -6.32 -9.92 0.10
N LEU A 31 -5.60 -11.02 -0.07
CA LEU A 31 -4.39 -11.28 0.71
C LEU A 31 -3.28 -10.32 0.29
N ALA A 32 -3.12 -10.06 -1.01
CA ALA A 32 -2.14 -9.08 -1.51
C ALA A 32 -2.41 -7.70 -0.90
N ALA A 33 -3.65 -7.24 -0.98
CA ALA A 33 -4.07 -5.95 -0.47
C ALA A 33 -3.87 -5.85 1.05
N LYS A 34 -4.31 -6.85 1.82
CA LYS A 34 -4.10 -6.89 3.28
C LYS A 34 -2.62 -6.84 3.65
N THR A 35 -1.78 -7.63 2.98
CA THR A 35 -0.33 -7.62 3.22
C THR A 35 0.28 -6.27 2.90
N ALA A 36 -0.08 -5.66 1.76
CA ALA A 36 0.43 -4.36 1.36
C ALA A 36 0.03 -3.24 2.33
N ILE A 37 -1.26 -3.18 2.69
CA ILE A 37 -1.79 -2.19 3.64
C ILE A 37 -1.10 -2.34 5.00
N ASN A 38 -1.04 -3.56 5.56
CA ASN A 38 -0.41 -3.79 6.85
C ASN A 38 1.06 -3.35 6.84
N ALA A 39 1.83 -3.76 5.83
CA ALA A 39 3.24 -3.41 5.72
C ALA A 39 3.48 -1.90 5.61
N VAL A 40 2.62 -1.18 4.89
CA VAL A 40 2.67 0.28 4.80
C VAL A 40 2.30 0.92 6.13
N THR A 41 1.17 0.53 6.72
CA THR A 41 0.70 1.12 8.00
C THR A 41 1.69 0.90 9.14
N GLU A 42 2.30 -0.28 9.24
CA GLU A 42 3.30 -0.58 10.26
C GLU A 42 4.59 0.22 10.07
N TYR A 43 4.93 0.55 8.83
CA TYR A 43 6.08 1.39 8.52
C TYR A 43 5.79 2.87 8.82
N LEU A 44 4.63 3.38 8.38
CA LEU A 44 4.23 4.77 8.61
C LEU A 44 4.05 5.07 10.10
N ALA A 45 3.64 4.10 10.92
CA ALA A 45 3.60 4.24 12.37
C ALA A 45 4.98 4.50 13.02
N LYS A 46 6.07 4.28 12.29
CA LYS A 46 7.46 4.44 12.75
C LYS A 46 8.23 5.55 12.02
N SER A 47 7.66 6.12 10.94
CA SER A 47 8.34 7.08 10.07
C SER A 47 7.55 8.38 10.05
N ASP A 48 8.18 9.46 10.53
CA ASP A 48 7.59 10.80 10.51
C ASP A 48 7.88 11.55 9.19
N PHE A 49 8.63 10.93 8.26
CA PHE A 49 9.08 11.59 7.04
C PHE A 49 8.14 11.38 5.85
N ILE A 50 7.54 10.19 5.74
CA ILE A 50 6.60 9.88 4.65
C ILE A 50 5.24 10.46 4.98
N GLU A 51 4.78 11.39 4.16
CA GLU A 51 3.51 12.11 4.38
C GLU A 51 2.33 11.41 3.71
N LYS A 52 2.57 10.72 2.58
CA LYS A 52 1.49 10.12 1.80
C LYS A 52 1.93 8.87 1.05
N VAL A 53 1.08 7.84 1.11
CA VAL A 53 1.20 6.63 0.29
C VAL A 53 -0.10 6.42 -0.49
N ASN A 54 0.02 6.29 -1.81
CA ASN A 54 -1.09 5.95 -2.70
C ASN A 54 -0.99 4.48 -3.12
N PHE A 55 -2.09 3.74 -3.03
CA PHE A 55 -2.22 2.44 -3.67
C PHE A 55 -2.88 2.62 -5.04
N VAL A 56 -2.14 2.33 -6.11
CA VAL A 56 -2.56 2.55 -7.49
C VAL A 56 -3.17 1.26 -8.02
N CYS A 57 -4.50 1.20 -7.96
CA CYS A 57 -5.31 0.10 -8.49
C CYS A 57 -5.63 0.35 -9.96
N PHE A 58 -5.28 -0.58 -10.84
CA PHE A 58 -5.60 -0.50 -12.27
C PHE A 58 -7.00 -1.04 -12.60
N GLU A 59 -7.49 -1.99 -11.81
CA GLU A 59 -8.80 -2.64 -11.99
C GLU A 59 -9.76 -2.20 -10.88
N ASP A 60 -11.04 -2.07 -11.20
CA ASP A 60 -12.08 -1.66 -10.24
C ASP A 60 -12.21 -2.66 -9.08
N GLU A 61 -12.13 -3.97 -9.35
CA GLU A 61 -12.17 -5.01 -8.32
C GLU A 61 -11.08 -4.82 -7.26
N ASN A 62 -9.87 -4.46 -7.72
CA ASN A 62 -8.77 -4.16 -6.82
C ASN A 62 -9.02 -2.90 -6.01
N PHE A 63 -9.56 -1.85 -6.65
CA PHE A 63 -9.90 -0.61 -5.98
C PHE A 63 -10.94 -0.83 -4.86
N GLU A 64 -12.00 -1.59 -5.14
CA GLU A 64 -13.04 -1.94 -4.16
C GLU A 64 -12.47 -2.70 -2.95
N ILE A 65 -11.58 -3.68 -3.19
CA ILE A 65 -10.89 -4.43 -2.13
C ILE A 65 -10.07 -3.47 -1.25
N TYR A 66 -9.27 -2.59 -1.85
CA TYR A 66 -8.45 -1.65 -1.10
C TYR A 66 -9.30 -0.64 -0.32
N GLN A 67 -10.34 -0.09 -0.95
CA GLN A 67 -11.26 0.86 -0.31
C GLN A 67 -11.90 0.25 0.94
N LYS A 68 -12.50 -0.93 0.80
CA LYS A 68 -13.12 -1.64 1.92
C LYS A 68 -12.14 -1.90 3.07
N LEU A 69 -10.92 -2.35 2.76
CA LEU A 69 -9.90 -2.65 3.78
C LEU A 69 -9.39 -1.40 4.50
N LEU A 70 -9.34 -0.26 3.81
CA LEU A 70 -8.93 1.02 4.40
C LEU A 70 -10.03 1.62 5.29
N GLU A 71 -11.30 1.51 4.87
CA GLU A 71 -12.47 1.89 5.67
C GLU A 71 -12.58 1.04 6.95
N GLU A 72 -12.39 -0.29 6.84
CA GLU A 72 -12.38 -1.21 7.99
C GLU A 72 -11.29 -0.86 9.01
N LYS A 73 -10.18 -0.26 8.58
CA LYS A 73 -9.09 0.22 9.44
C LYS A 73 -9.26 1.66 9.94
N GLY A 74 -10.29 2.39 9.47
CA GLY A 74 -10.51 3.80 9.80
C GLY A 74 -9.41 4.72 9.27
N ILE A 75 -8.74 4.34 8.19
CA ILE A 75 -7.72 5.15 7.50
C ILE A 75 -8.37 6.05 6.45
N LEU A 76 -9.42 5.53 5.80
CA LEU A 76 -10.36 6.27 4.98
C LEU A 76 -11.62 6.57 5.81
#